data_AF-A0A834YFL3-F1
#
_entry.id   AF-A0A834YFL3-F1
#
_cell.length_a   1.000
_cell.length_b   1.000
_cell.length_c   1.000
_cell.angle_alpha   90.00
_cell.angle_beta   90.00
_cell.angle_gamma   90.00
#
_symmetry.space_group_name_H-M   'P 1'
#
loop_
_entity.id
_entity.type
_entity.pdbx_description
1 polymer ?
#
loop_
_entity_poly.entity_id
_entity_poly.type
_entity_poly.pdbx_seq_one_letter_code
_entity_poly.pdbx_strand_id
1 'polypeptide(L)'
;MERADSNMDAYSSLPVEKWWGDENLYLWQGFWFRLQYLQATQEVHNHFDAVPSDVILASFPKTGTTWLKALLYSIINRSSRDSLITNNPHELVPSLEVQIYRRDIASAHSPARSPSGGIFNTHIPYQLLPETIKTGECRVVYITRNPKDTFVSLWHFVGNSTKPWPLEMALERFCSGVVPYGSYFDHVLGYWKESLERPKKVFFISYEELKEDPKTHVKRLAEFLGCPFSGEDEEEKEVEEIVRSCSFERLSNLEVNKSSDRPTWLPLPYSSYFRQGGMGDHKNYLDPEMIKRIDTITHEKLHGSGLVFGI
;
A
#
# COMPACT_ATOMS: atom_id res chain seq x y z
N MET A 1 35.81 2.94 0.94
CA MET A 1 35.14 3.12 2.23
C MET A 1 34.86 4.61 2.46
N GLU A 2 34.29 5.30 1.45
CA GLU A 2 34.20 6.78 1.40
C GLU A 2 32.84 7.29 0.84
N ARG A 3 31.90 6.39 0.53
CA ARG A 3 30.58 6.75 -0.05
C ARG A 3 29.41 6.67 0.93
N ALA A 4 29.63 6.21 2.16
CA ALA A 4 28.58 6.10 3.17
C ALA A 4 28.41 7.40 3.99
N ASP A 5 29.50 8.13 4.24
CA ASP A 5 29.49 9.29 5.15
C ASP A 5 28.96 10.59 4.52
N SER A 6 29.03 10.75 3.19
CA SER A 6 28.61 11.99 2.53
C SER A 6 27.09 12.19 2.43
N ASN A 7 26.28 11.19 2.80
CA ASN A 7 24.83 11.21 2.62
C ASN A 7 24.05 11.52 3.91
N MET A 8 24.65 11.36 5.09
CA MET A 8 23.99 11.73 6.36
C MET A 8 23.81 13.25 6.48
N ASP A 9 24.77 14.02 5.95
CA ASP A 9 24.74 15.49 5.99
C ASP A 9 23.54 16.06 5.21
N ALA A 10 23.12 15.43 4.11
CA ALA A 10 22.01 15.90 3.28
C ALA A 10 20.64 15.86 3.99
N TYR A 11 20.46 14.99 4.98
CA TYR A 11 19.21 14.83 5.73
C TYR A 11 19.32 15.33 7.18
N SER A 12 20.50 15.81 7.59
CA SER A 12 20.78 16.30 8.94
C SER A 12 19.90 17.49 9.37
N SER A 13 19.37 18.25 8.41
CA SER A 13 18.50 19.40 8.64
C SER A 13 17.01 19.06 8.75
N LEU A 14 16.62 17.83 8.40
CA LEU A 14 15.22 17.43 8.48
C LEU A 14 14.81 17.18 9.94
N PRO A 15 13.58 17.52 10.34
CA PRO A 15 13.05 17.11 11.64
C PRO A 15 13.07 15.57 11.78
N VAL A 16 13.53 15.09 12.92
CA VAL A 16 13.70 13.67 13.21
C VAL A 16 12.89 13.28 14.44
N GLU A 17 12.16 12.16 14.36
CA GLU A 17 11.44 11.58 15.47
C GLU A 17 11.79 10.11 15.65
N LYS A 18 11.84 9.65 16.91
CA LYS A 18 12.07 8.24 17.22
C LYS A 18 10.83 7.42 16.87
N TRP A 19 11.02 6.35 16.12
CA TRP A 19 9.95 5.47 15.65
C TRP A 19 9.85 4.17 16.45
N TRP A 20 10.66 3.17 16.08
CA TRP A 20 10.56 1.82 16.61
C TRP A 20 11.96 1.26 16.88
N GLY A 21 12.19 0.76 18.09
CA GLY A 21 13.54 0.35 18.51
C GLY A 21 14.52 1.52 18.43
N ASP A 22 15.56 1.37 17.62
CA ASP A 22 16.58 2.39 17.33
C ASP A 22 16.36 3.09 15.98
N GLU A 23 15.24 2.81 15.30
CA GLU A 23 14.89 3.45 14.03
C GLU A 23 14.31 4.85 14.24
N ASN A 24 14.67 5.75 13.33
CA ASN A 24 14.17 7.12 13.27
C ASN A 24 13.35 7.37 12.00
N LEU A 25 12.41 8.32 12.08
CA LEU A 25 11.70 8.88 10.94
C LEU A 25 12.15 10.31 10.69
N TYR A 26 12.22 10.67 9.41
CA TYR A 26 12.59 11.99 8.91
C TYR A 26 11.38 12.62 8.27
N LEU A 27 11.04 13.85 8.67
CA LEU A 27 9.94 14.60 8.07
C LEU A 27 10.42 15.26 6.79
N TRP A 28 9.86 14.86 5.65
CA TRP A 28 10.16 15.43 4.35
C TRP A 28 8.86 15.77 3.61
N GLN A 29 8.73 17.04 3.19
CA GLN A 29 7.55 17.57 2.50
C GLN A 29 6.21 17.22 3.18
N GLY A 30 6.17 17.24 4.51
CA GLY A 30 4.98 16.97 5.30
C GLY A 30 4.72 15.50 5.63
N PHE A 31 5.57 14.57 5.19
CA PHE A 31 5.41 13.14 5.46
C PHE A 31 6.64 12.51 6.11
N TRP A 32 6.41 11.49 6.95
CA TRP A 32 7.46 10.82 7.73
C TRP A 32 7.99 9.58 7.03
N PHE A 33 9.32 9.45 6.92
CA PHE A 33 9.96 8.32 6.23
C PHE A 33 11.11 7.73 7.03
N ARG A 34 11.32 6.41 6.91
CA ARG A 34 12.62 5.84 7.24
C ARG A 34 13.63 6.30 6.20
N LEU A 35 14.88 6.56 6.59
CA LEU A 35 15.89 7.17 5.71
C LEU A 35 16.03 6.45 4.36
N GLN A 36 16.09 5.13 4.36
CA GLN A 36 16.19 4.33 3.12
C GLN A 36 14.99 4.51 2.18
N TYR A 37 13.78 4.70 2.72
CA TYR A 37 12.57 4.93 1.93
C TYR A 37 12.43 6.38 1.50
N LEU A 38 12.94 7.33 2.29
CA LEU A 38 13.04 8.72 1.86
C LEU A 38 13.93 8.83 0.62
N GLN A 39 15.13 8.24 0.69
CA GLN A 39 16.06 8.20 -0.44
C GLN A 39 15.42 7.52 -1.65
N ALA A 40 14.80 6.35 -1.47
CA ALA A 40 14.12 5.65 -2.55
C ALA A 40 12.96 6.48 -3.13
N THR A 41 12.18 7.18 -2.30
CA THR A 41 11.08 8.05 -2.76
C THR A 41 11.61 9.19 -3.64
N GLN A 42 12.75 9.78 -3.29
CA GLN A 42 13.41 10.79 -4.13
C GLN A 42 13.89 10.20 -5.46
N GLU A 43 14.43 8.98 -5.45
CA GLU A 43 14.80 8.28 -6.69
C GLU A 43 13.59 7.99 -7.57
N VAL A 44 12.46 7.53 -6.99
CA VAL A 44 11.20 7.37 -7.74
C VAL A 44 10.78 8.70 -8.34
N HIS A 45 10.73 9.77 -7.54
CA HIS A 45 10.32 11.11 -7.98
C HIS A 45 11.14 11.63 -9.17
N ASN A 46 12.45 11.41 -9.15
CA ASN A 46 13.37 11.93 -10.16
C ASN A 46 13.48 11.04 -11.41
N HIS A 47 13.25 9.74 -11.29
CA HIS A 47 13.66 8.77 -12.32
C HIS A 47 12.55 7.82 -12.79
N PHE A 48 11.39 7.78 -12.13
CA PHE A 48 10.27 6.97 -12.61
C PHE A 48 9.43 7.76 -13.61
N ASP A 49 9.53 7.36 -14.89
CA ASP A 49 8.78 7.96 -15.98
C ASP A 49 7.60 7.06 -16.38
N ALA A 50 6.41 7.39 -15.89
CA ALA A 50 5.19 6.60 -16.07
C ALA A 50 4.66 6.65 -17.51
N VAL A 51 4.27 5.50 -18.06
CA VAL A 51 3.66 5.40 -19.40
C VAL A 51 2.13 5.24 -19.31
N PRO A 52 1.35 5.60 -20.35
CA PRO A 52 -0.11 5.56 -20.30
C PRO A 52 -0.72 4.20 -19.92
N SER A 53 -0.06 3.10 -20.28
CA SER A 53 -0.50 1.73 -19.99
C SER A 53 -0.16 1.25 -18.58
N ASP A 54 0.54 2.05 -17.77
CA ASP A 54 0.83 1.68 -16.39
C ASP A 54 -0.41 1.71 -15.50
N VAL A 55 -0.37 0.82 -14.51
CA VAL A 55 -1.32 0.78 -13.40
C VAL A 55 -0.55 0.92 -12.10
N ILE A 56 -0.84 1.98 -11.35
CA ILE A 56 -0.21 2.28 -10.06
C ILE A 56 -1.18 1.92 -8.93
N LEU A 57 -0.88 0.84 -8.21
CA LEU A 57 -1.56 0.49 -6.96
C LEU A 57 -0.95 1.31 -5.83
N ALA A 58 -1.69 2.29 -5.33
CA ALA A 58 -1.30 3.09 -4.18
C ALA A 58 -2.07 2.67 -2.91
N SER A 59 -1.42 2.76 -1.76
CA SER A 59 -2.08 2.48 -0.47
C SER A 59 -1.24 3.01 0.67
N PHE A 60 -1.87 3.47 1.76
CA PHE A 60 -1.14 3.54 3.03
C PHE A 60 -0.80 2.10 3.47
N PRO A 61 0.36 1.83 4.12
CA PRO A 61 0.67 0.49 4.55
C PRO A 61 -0.45 -0.14 5.38
N LYS A 62 -0.73 -1.43 5.11
CA LYS A 62 -1.69 -2.26 5.87
C LYS A 62 -3.17 -1.97 5.64
N THR A 63 -3.51 -1.24 4.57
CA THR A 63 -4.91 -1.02 4.16
C THR A 63 -5.46 -2.05 3.16
N GLY A 64 -4.68 -3.07 2.78
CA GLY A 64 -5.14 -4.13 1.85
C GLY A 64 -4.27 -4.35 0.61
N THR A 65 -3.08 -3.75 0.58
CA THR A 65 -2.13 -3.81 -0.55
C THR A 65 -1.94 -5.22 -1.13
N THR A 66 -1.64 -6.22 -0.29
CA THR A 66 -1.41 -7.60 -0.77
C THR A 66 -2.61 -8.17 -1.53
N TRP A 67 -3.82 -7.90 -1.03
CA TRP A 67 -5.05 -8.39 -1.65
C TRP A 67 -5.33 -7.69 -2.96
N LEU A 68 -5.18 -6.36 -2.99
CA LEU A 68 -5.36 -5.59 -4.22
C LEU A 68 -4.27 -5.91 -5.27
N LYS A 69 -3.02 -6.20 -4.86
CA LYS A 69 -1.96 -6.67 -5.79
C LYS A 69 -2.41 -7.94 -6.50
N ALA A 70 -2.94 -8.92 -5.75
CA ALA A 70 -3.43 -10.17 -6.32
C ALA A 70 -4.60 -9.94 -7.29
N LEU A 71 -5.59 -9.13 -6.89
CA LEU A 71 -6.75 -8.83 -7.73
C LEU A 71 -6.36 -8.11 -9.02
N LEU A 72 -5.58 -7.03 -8.95
CA LEU A 72 -5.15 -6.30 -10.15
C LEU A 72 -4.35 -7.20 -11.10
N TYR A 73 -3.44 -8.01 -10.56
CA TYR A 73 -2.67 -8.94 -11.38
C TYR A 73 -3.57 -9.97 -12.06
N SER A 74 -4.50 -10.60 -11.34
CA SER A 74 -5.42 -11.60 -11.90
C SER A 74 -6.42 -11.01 -12.91
N ILE A 75 -6.85 -9.76 -12.72
CA ILE A 75 -7.73 -9.05 -13.66
C ILE A 75 -7.00 -8.73 -14.97
N ILE A 76 -5.74 -8.29 -14.92
CA ILE A 76 -4.96 -7.90 -16.10
C ILE A 76 -4.36 -9.13 -16.81
N ASN A 77 -3.91 -10.13 -16.05
CA ASN A 77 -3.24 -11.32 -16.57
C ASN A 77 -4.12 -12.57 -16.47
N ARG A 78 -5.36 -12.50 -16.97
CA ARG A 78 -6.36 -13.59 -16.88
C ARG A 78 -5.91 -14.92 -17.49
N SER A 79 -4.96 -14.88 -18.44
CA SER A 79 -4.36 -16.06 -19.05
C SER A 79 -3.36 -16.78 -18.13
N SER A 80 -2.88 -16.13 -17.07
CA SER A 80 -1.88 -16.65 -16.14
C SER A 80 -2.47 -16.89 -14.74
N ARG A 81 -3.59 -17.63 -14.68
CA ARG A 81 -4.38 -17.86 -13.46
C ARG A 81 -3.60 -18.51 -12.31
N ASP A 82 -2.56 -19.28 -12.66
CA ASP A 82 -1.76 -20.02 -11.68
C ASP A 82 -0.56 -19.25 -11.14
N SER A 83 -0.27 -18.03 -11.63
CA SER A 83 0.90 -17.25 -11.17
C SER A 83 0.89 -17.02 -9.66
N LEU A 84 -0.29 -16.83 -9.05
CA LEU A 84 -0.43 -16.64 -7.61
C LEU A 84 -0.13 -17.91 -6.79
N ILE A 85 -0.18 -19.10 -7.40
CA ILE A 85 0.12 -20.37 -6.72
C ILE A 85 1.61 -20.47 -6.39
N THR A 86 2.46 -19.98 -7.31
CA THR A 86 3.92 -20.09 -7.21
C THR A 86 4.61 -18.79 -6.85
N ASN A 87 3.92 -17.65 -6.89
CA ASN A 87 4.48 -16.33 -6.60
C ASN A 87 3.64 -15.59 -5.56
N ASN A 88 4.32 -14.93 -4.62
CA ASN A 88 3.67 -14.01 -3.70
C ASN A 88 3.16 -12.77 -4.48
N PRO A 89 1.99 -12.18 -4.14
CA PRO A 89 1.49 -10.98 -4.82
C PRO A 89 2.48 -9.81 -4.88
N HIS A 90 3.40 -9.70 -3.91
CA HIS A 90 4.44 -8.66 -3.89
C HIS A 90 5.56 -8.86 -4.93
N GLU A 91 5.72 -10.08 -5.46
CA GLU A 91 6.63 -10.37 -6.58
C GLU A 91 6.02 -9.97 -7.92
N LEU A 92 4.71 -10.18 -8.06
CA LEU A 92 3.97 -9.93 -9.30
C LEU A 92 3.67 -8.45 -9.53
N VAL A 93 3.58 -7.67 -8.46
CA VAL A 93 3.34 -6.23 -8.51
C VAL A 93 4.39 -5.53 -7.64
N PRO A 94 5.57 -5.23 -8.19
CA PRO A 94 6.70 -4.71 -7.43
C PRO A 94 6.45 -3.28 -6.93
N SER A 95 6.92 -2.99 -5.72
CA SER A 95 6.83 -1.69 -5.08
C SER A 95 7.98 -0.77 -5.53
N LEU A 96 7.67 0.43 -6.00
CA LEU A 96 8.65 1.36 -6.57
C LEU A 96 9.77 1.69 -5.56
N GLU A 97 9.39 2.17 -4.36
CA GLU A 97 10.32 2.63 -3.33
C GLU A 97 10.92 1.52 -2.45
N VAL A 98 10.50 0.27 -2.64
CA VAL A 98 10.97 -0.88 -1.83
C VAL A 98 11.79 -1.86 -2.65
N GLN A 99 11.36 -2.16 -3.88
CA GLN A 99 11.96 -3.20 -4.74
C GLN A 99 12.75 -2.62 -5.91
N ILE A 100 12.31 -1.50 -6.49
CA ILE A 100 12.89 -1.00 -7.76
C ILE A 100 13.93 0.10 -7.52
N TYR A 101 13.60 1.11 -6.71
CA TYR A 101 14.40 2.32 -6.52
C TYR A 101 15.13 2.39 -5.17
N ARG A 102 15.08 1.32 -4.37
CA ARG A 102 15.80 1.29 -3.09
C ARG A 102 17.26 0.96 -3.31
N ARG A 103 18.17 1.89 -3.02
CA ARG A 103 19.59 1.81 -3.45
C ARG A 103 20.36 0.56 -3.02
N ASP A 104 20.03 -0.04 -1.86
CA ASP A 104 20.63 -1.28 -1.37
C ASP A 104 20.14 -2.54 -2.10
N ILE A 105 19.05 -2.43 -2.87
CA ILE A 105 18.42 -3.51 -3.63
C ILE A 105 18.50 -3.26 -5.14
N ALA A 106 18.39 -2.00 -5.55
CA ALA A 106 18.40 -1.58 -6.93
C ALA A 106 19.72 -2.00 -7.57
N SER A 107 19.65 -2.79 -8.64
CA SER A 107 20.80 -2.97 -9.51
C SER A 107 21.17 -1.60 -10.07
N ALA A 108 22.46 -1.34 -10.35
CA ALA A 108 22.94 -0.05 -10.84
C ALA A 108 22.30 0.42 -12.17
N HIS A 109 21.43 -0.39 -12.77
CA HIS A 109 20.63 -0.09 -13.95
C HIS A 109 19.15 -0.13 -13.56
N SER A 110 18.44 0.99 -13.70
CA SER A 110 16.98 0.97 -13.73
C SER A 110 16.55 0.02 -14.86
N PRO A 111 15.74 -1.02 -14.58
CA PRO A 111 15.37 -1.98 -15.61
C PRO A 111 14.70 -1.25 -16.79
N ALA A 112 15.08 -1.60 -18.01
CA ALA A 112 14.47 -1.05 -19.21
C ALA A 112 12.95 -1.27 -19.14
N ARG A 113 12.18 -0.18 -19.21
CA ARG A 113 10.73 -0.24 -19.09
C ARG A 113 10.11 -0.90 -20.33
N SER A 114 9.14 -1.78 -20.11
CA SER A 114 8.36 -2.31 -21.23
C SER A 114 7.50 -1.20 -21.85
N PRO A 115 7.47 -1.05 -23.19
CA PRO A 115 6.53 -0.18 -23.87
C PRO A 115 5.06 -0.56 -23.62
N SER A 116 4.80 -1.82 -23.26
CA SER A 116 3.45 -2.29 -22.91
C SER A 116 2.96 -1.81 -21.55
N GLY A 117 3.78 -1.11 -20.77
CA GLY A 117 3.48 -0.72 -19.38
C GLY A 117 3.57 -1.88 -18.40
N GLY A 118 3.34 -1.57 -17.12
CA GLY A 118 3.37 -2.55 -16.04
C GLY A 118 2.43 -2.21 -14.88
N ILE A 119 2.26 -3.16 -13.97
CA ILE A 119 1.54 -2.96 -12.71
C ILE A 119 2.59 -2.72 -11.62
N PHE A 120 2.52 -1.55 -10.97
CA PHE A 120 3.44 -1.17 -9.91
C PHE A 120 2.67 -0.87 -8.64
N ASN A 121 3.34 -0.97 -7.50
CA ASN A 121 2.80 -0.51 -6.22
C ASN A 121 3.63 0.64 -5.64
N THR A 122 2.99 1.48 -4.85
CA THR A 122 3.67 2.45 -4.00
C THR A 122 2.90 2.73 -2.71
N HIS A 123 3.66 3.09 -1.67
CA HIS A 123 3.17 3.71 -0.43
C HIS A 123 3.50 5.21 -0.37
N ILE A 124 4.01 5.81 -1.45
CA ILE A 124 4.32 7.23 -1.51
C ILE A 124 3.00 8.04 -1.47
N PRO A 125 2.90 9.09 -0.63
CA PRO A 125 1.76 10.02 -0.65
C PRO A 125 1.55 10.66 -2.01
N TYR A 126 0.30 10.88 -2.42
CA TYR A 126 -0.03 11.39 -3.77
C TYR A 126 0.75 12.66 -4.15
N GLN A 127 0.91 13.57 -3.19
CA GLN A 127 1.59 14.86 -3.36
C GLN A 127 3.06 14.71 -3.80
N LEU A 128 3.68 13.58 -3.42
CA LEU A 128 5.11 13.31 -3.65
C LEU A 128 5.36 12.38 -4.84
N LEU A 129 4.30 11.89 -5.49
CA LEU A 129 4.44 11.09 -6.70
C LEU A 129 5.09 11.90 -7.85
N PRO A 130 5.80 11.22 -8.77
CA PRO A 130 6.31 11.83 -10.01
C PRO A 130 5.22 12.57 -10.78
N GLU A 131 5.58 13.69 -11.43
CA GLU A 131 4.65 14.43 -12.29
C GLU A 131 4.08 13.57 -13.42
N THR A 132 4.88 12.64 -13.97
CA THR A 132 4.42 11.69 -15.00
C THR A 132 3.27 10.81 -14.50
N ILE A 133 3.19 10.52 -13.19
CA ILE A 133 2.03 9.84 -12.60
C ILE A 133 0.89 10.84 -12.37
N LYS A 134 1.16 12.03 -11.83
CA LYS A 134 0.12 12.99 -11.45
C LYS A 134 -0.61 13.59 -12.64
N THR A 135 0.10 13.97 -13.69
CA THR A 135 -0.44 14.64 -14.88
C THR A 135 -0.52 13.74 -16.11
N GLY A 136 0.15 12.59 -16.11
CA GLY A 136 0.12 11.65 -17.24
C GLY A 136 -1.19 10.85 -17.34
N GLU A 137 -1.20 9.85 -18.21
CA GLU A 137 -2.41 9.06 -18.51
C GLU A 137 -2.47 7.70 -17.79
N CYS A 138 -1.42 7.32 -17.05
CA CYS A 138 -1.45 6.09 -16.27
C CYS A 138 -2.60 6.10 -15.26
N ARG A 139 -3.11 4.90 -14.96
CA ARG A 139 -4.21 4.72 -14.01
C ARG A 139 -3.67 4.51 -12.60
N VAL A 140 -4.38 5.02 -11.60
CA VAL A 140 -4.08 4.83 -10.18
C VAL A 140 -5.25 4.12 -9.52
N VAL A 141 -4.96 3.07 -8.76
CA VAL A 141 -5.95 2.40 -7.91
C VAL A 141 -5.50 2.57 -6.47
N TYR A 142 -6.29 3.26 -5.65
CA TYR A 142 -6.00 3.52 -4.25
C TYR A 142 -6.91 2.71 -3.34
N ILE A 143 -6.32 2.00 -2.37
CA ILE A 143 -7.07 1.31 -1.32
C ILE A 143 -6.82 1.92 0.07
N THR A 144 -7.91 2.30 0.73
CA THR A 144 -7.95 2.74 2.13
C THR A 144 -8.58 1.69 3.04
N ARG A 145 -8.55 1.87 4.35
CA ARG A 145 -9.17 0.96 5.32
C ARG A 145 -9.45 1.67 6.63
N ASN A 146 -10.46 1.24 7.40
CA ASN A 146 -10.75 1.81 8.72
C ASN A 146 -9.46 2.10 9.53
N PRO A 147 -9.23 3.34 10.01
CA PRO A 147 -7.98 3.73 10.67
C PRO A 147 -7.66 2.87 11.89
N LYS A 148 -8.68 2.39 12.62
CA LYS A 148 -8.51 1.52 13.80
C LYS A 148 -7.95 0.15 13.42
N ASP A 149 -8.51 -0.47 12.38
CA ASP A 149 -8.02 -1.76 11.87
C ASP A 149 -6.66 -1.62 11.17
N THR A 150 -6.43 -0.48 10.50
CA THR A 150 -5.14 -0.13 9.90
C THR A 150 -4.06 -0.02 10.97
N PHE A 151 -4.33 0.72 12.06
CA PHE A 151 -3.43 0.85 13.20
C PHE A 151 -3.06 -0.50 13.79
N VAL A 152 -4.04 -1.34 14.15
CA VAL A 152 -3.79 -2.66 14.74
C VAL A 152 -3.01 -3.56 13.78
N SER A 153 -3.32 -3.50 12.49
CA SER A 153 -2.55 -4.25 11.50
C SER A 153 -1.12 -3.75 11.32
N LEU A 154 -0.86 -2.45 11.47
CA LEU A 154 0.48 -1.87 11.43
C LEU A 154 1.27 -2.22 12.69
N TRP A 155 0.64 -2.10 13.86
CA TRP A 155 1.23 -2.43 15.15
C TRP A 155 1.71 -3.89 15.19
N HIS A 156 0.89 -4.86 14.77
CA HIS A 156 1.31 -6.25 14.67
C HIS A 156 2.44 -6.47 13.66
N PHE A 157 2.35 -5.83 12.49
CA PHE A 157 3.33 -6.02 11.43
C PHE A 157 4.72 -5.51 11.82
N VAL A 158 4.78 -4.37 12.51
CA VAL A 158 6.02 -3.83 13.07
C VAL A 158 6.47 -4.62 14.30
N GLY A 159 5.55 -5.02 15.18
CA GLY A 159 5.87 -5.81 16.38
C GLY A 159 6.47 -7.18 16.08
N ASN A 160 6.10 -7.80 14.96
CA ASN A 160 6.70 -9.06 14.50
C ASN A 160 8.19 -8.93 14.12
N SER A 161 8.75 -7.72 14.00
CA SER A 161 10.06 -7.51 13.42
C SER A 161 11.24 -7.55 14.40
N THR A 162 11.06 -7.47 15.73
CA THR A 162 12.14 -7.73 16.72
C THR A 162 11.79 -7.52 18.22
N LYS A 163 10.74 -6.79 18.60
CA LYS A 163 10.27 -6.63 20.01
C LYS A 163 8.76 -6.29 20.08
N PRO A 164 8.05 -6.51 21.21
CA PRO A 164 6.69 -6.00 21.38
C PRO A 164 6.72 -4.48 21.52
N TRP A 165 6.02 -3.74 20.65
CA TRP A 165 5.82 -2.30 20.81
C TRP A 165 4.67 -2.07 21.79
N PRO A 166 4.85 -1.32 22.90
CA PRO A 166 3.71 -0.95 23.74
C PRO A 166 2.60 -0.31 22.92
N LEU A 167 1.38 -0.84 23.07
CA LEU A 167 0.23 -0.47 22.25
C LEU A 167 -0.07 1.03 22.38
N GLU A 168 0.03 1.57 23.59
CA GLU A 168 -0.23 2.97 23.92
C GLU A 168 0.76 3.90 23.21
N MET A 169 2.04 3.53 23.19
CA MET A 169 3.07 4.30 22.47
C MET A 169 2.86 4.24 20.96
N ALA A 170 2.46 3.08 20.44
CA ALA A 170 2.15 2.92 19.03
C ALA A 170 0.93 3.76 18.62
N LEU A 171 -0.09 3.77 19.47
CA LEU A 171 -1.30 4.57 19.28
C LEU A 171 -0.98 6.06 19.26
N GLU A 172 -0.17 6.54 20.20
CA GLU A 172 0.29 7.93 20.27
C GLU A 172 0.97 8.36 18.96
N ARG A 173 1.89 7.54 18.45
CA ARG A 173 2.60 7.80 17.19
C ARG A 173 1.66 7.80 15.99
N PHE A 174 0.71 6.85 15.93
CA PHE A 174 -0.30 6.82 14.89
C PHE A 174 -1.20 8.06 14.91
N CYS A 175 -1.69 8.44 16.09
CA CYS A 175 -2.58 9.60 16.27
C CYS A 175 -1.88 10.95 15.97
N SER A 176 -0.59 11.07 16.33
CA SER A 176 0.22 12.25 16.00
C SER A 176 0.70 12.26 14.54
N GLY A 177 0.46 11.20 13.77
CA GLY A 177 0.86 11.07 12.37
C GLY A 177 2.33 10.69 12.17
N VAL A 178 3.09 10.43 13.24
CA VAL A 178 4.52 10.07 13.21
C VAL A 178 4.65 8.57 12.96
N VAL A 179 4.30 8.15 11.74
CA VAL A 179 4.37 6.77 11.23
C VAL A 179 4.98 6.78 9.83
N PRO A 180 5.60 5.71 9.33
CA PRO A 180 6.09 5.66 7.95
C PRO A 180 4.97 6.02 6.95
N TYR A 181 5.26 6.92 6.02
CA TYR A 181 4.34 7.53 5.04
C TYR A 181 3.20 8.34 5.68
N GLY A 182 3.29 8.62 6.97
CA GLY A 182 2.27 9.33 7.74
C GLY A 182 2.36 10.86 7.59
N SER A 183 1.31 11.60 7.93
CA SER A 183 0.12 11.10 8.66
C SER A 183 -0.81 10.24 7.80
N TYR A 184 -1.47 9.25 8.42
CA TYR A 184 -2.43 8.37 7.74
C TYR A 184 -3.53 9.17 7.02
N PHE A 185 -4.08 10.19 7.69
CA PHE A 185 -5.18 10.98 7.17
C PHE A 185 -4.77 11.84 5.99
N ASP A 186 -3.62 12.53 6.07
CA ASP A 186 -3.13 13.37 4.97
C ASP A 186 -2.77 12.52 3.74
N HIS A 187 -2.27 11.29 3.97
CA HIS A 187 -2.01 10.32 2.93
C HIS A 187 -3.31 9.93 2.19
N VAL A 188 -4.35 9.53 2.94
CA VAL A 188 -5.65 9.17 2.35
C VAL A 188 -6.30 10.36 1.64
N LEU A 189 -6.29 11.55 2.25
CA LEU A 189 -6.91 12.75 1.69
C LEU A 189 -6.27 13.18 0.38
N GLY A 190 -4.95 12.99 0.22
CA GLY A 190 -4.26 13.27 -1.04
C GLY A 190 -4.86 12.49 -2.22
N TYR A 191 -5.04 11.17 -2.04
CA TYR A 191 -5.63 10.30 -3.06
C TYR A 191 -7.15 10.47 -3.18
N TRP A 192 -7.85 10.78 -2.10
CA TRP A 192 -9.30 11.03 -2.11
C TRP A 192 -9.65 12.30 -2.89
N LYS A 193 -8.96 13.41 -2.62
CA LYS A 193 -9.16 14.66 -3.36
C LYS A 193 -8.96 14.43 -4.86
N GLU A 194 -7.91 13.71 -5.19
CA GLU A 194 -7.57 13.38 -6.56
C GLU A 194 -8.63 12.50 -7.24
N SER A 195 -9.21 11.50 -6.54
CA SER A 195 -10.25 10.65 -7.12
C SER A 195 -11.53 11.41 -7.43
N LEU A 196 -11.85 12.45 -6.66
CA LEU A 196 -12.95 13.36 -6.96
C LEU A 196 -12.66 14.26 -8.17
N GLU A 197 -11.43 14.78 -8.29
CA GLU A 197 -11.03 15.66 -9.39
C GLU A 197 -10.86 14.90 -10.72
N ARG A 198 -10.32 13.68 -10.67
CA ARG A 198 -9.98 12.87 -11.86
C ARG A 198 -10.45 11.41 -11.71
N PRO A 199 -11.78 11.15 -11.64
CA PRO A 199 -12.33 9.81 -11.39
C PRO A 199 -12.02 8.78 -12.49
N LYS A 200 -11.71 9.22 -13.71
CA LYS A 200 -11.26 8.34 -14.80
C LYS A 200 -9.79 7.90 -14.66
N LYS A 201 -9.01 8.61 -13.83
CA LYS A 201 -7.59 8.37 -13.60
C LYS A 201 -7.35 7.68 -12.27
N VAL A 202 -8.13 7.98 -11.24
CA VAL A 202 -7.95 7.46 -9.88
C VAL A 202 -9.19 6.74 -9.40
N PHE A 203 -9.07 5.42 -9.22
CA PHE A 203 -10.09 4.58 -8.61
C PHE A 203 -9.82 4.47 -7.12
N PHE A 204 -10.70 5.01 -6.29
CA PHE A 204 -10.58 4.97 -4.84
C PHE A 204 -11.57 3.94 -4.27
N ILE A 205 -11.09 3.05 -3.40
CA ILE A 205 -11.89 2.01 -2.76
C ILE A 205 -11.46 1.79 -1.31
N SER A 206 -12.38 1.43 -0.42
CA SER A 206 -12.04 0.94 0.91
C SER A 206 -11.93 -0.59 0.95
N TYR A 207 -11.09 -1.10 1.85
CA TYR A 207 -10.99 -2.52 2.14
C TYR A 207 -12.35 -3.11 2.54
N GLU A 208 -13.14 -2.34 3.28
CA GLU A 208 -14.46 -2.70 3.75
C GLU A 208 -15.45 -2.89 2.59
N GLU A 209 -15.56 -1.92 1.68
CA GLU A 209 -16.41 -2.02 0.49
C GLU A 209 -16.00 -3.19 -0.42
N LEU A 210 -14.68 -3.34 -0.63
CA LEU A 210 -14.14 -4.43 -1.44
C LEU A 210 -14.44 -5.79 -0.82
N LYS A 211 -14.47 -5.88 0.51
CA LYS A 211 -14.75 -7.10 1.25
C LYS A 211 -16.23 -7.43 1.36
N GLU A 212 -17.08 -6.42 1.46
CA GLU A 212 -18.53 -6.60 1.51
C GLU A 212 -19.09 -7.11 0.18
N ASP A 213 -18.61 -6.56 -0.95
CA ASP A 213 -19.02 -7.00 -2.29
C ASP A 213 -17.81 -7.13 -3.24
N PRO A 214 -17.05 -8.22 -3.13
CA PRO A 214 -15.85 -8.40 -3.94
C PRO A 214 -16.16 -8.58 -5.42
N LYS A 215 -17.26 -9.24 -5.78
CA LYS A 215 -17.59 -9.53 -7.19
C LYS A 215 -17.88 -8.23 -7.96
N THR A 216 -18.73 -7.36 -7.41
CA THR A 216 -19.04 -6.07 -8.04
C THR A 216 -17.81 -5.20 -8.18
N HIS A 217 -16.96 -5.13 -7.14
CA HIS A 217 -15.75 -4.31 -7.20
C HIS A 217 -14.70 -4.87 -8.14
N VAL A 218 -14.60 -6.19 -8.30
CA VAL A 218 -13.73 -6.81 -9.33
C VAL A 218 -14.20 -6.44 -10.74
N LYS A 219 -15.52 -6.44 -11.01
CA LYS A 219 -16.08 -5.98 -12.29
C LYS A 219 -15.75 -4.50 -12.55
N ARG A 220 -16.00 -3.63 -11.56
CA ARG A 220 -15.69 -2.19 -11.63
C ARG A 220 -14.20 -1.91 -11.84
N LEU A 221 -13.32 -2.67 -11.18
CA LEU A 221 -11.87 -2.57 -11.38
C LEU A 221 -11.49 -2.97 -12.80
N ALA A 222 -12.04 -4.07 -13.32
CA ALA A 222 -11.78 -4.51 -14.70
C ALA A 222 -12.20 -3.47 -15.74
N GLU A 223 -13.37 -2.86 -15.57
CA GLU A 223 -13.83 -1.74 -16.41
C GLU A 223 -12.87 -0.55 -16.33
N PHE A 224 -12.51 -0.13 -15.11
CA PHE A 224 -11.59 0.98 -14.89
C PHE A 224 -10.22 0.76 -15.53
N LEU A 225 -9.71 -0.48 -15.46
CA LEU A 225 -8.43 -0.89 -16.05
C LEU A 225 -8.51 -1.07 -17.58
N GLY A 226 -9.69 -0.89 -18.20
CA GLY A 226 -9.88 -1.04 -19.64
C GLY A 226 -9.80 -2.48 -20.12
N CYS A 227 -10.05 -3.45 -19.23
CA CYS A 227 -10.13 -4.87 -19.55
C CYS A 227 -11.47 -5.43 -19.03
N PRO A 228 -12.63 -4.96 -19.49
CA PRO A 228 -13.92 -5.48 -19.01
C PRO A 228 -14.03 -6.99 -19.25
N PHE A 229 -14.90 -7.64 -18.49
CA PHE A 229 -15.30 -9.02 -18.76
C PHE A 229 -16.24 -9.06 -19.97
N SER A 230 -16.32 -10.20 -20.66
CA SER A 230 -17.13 -10.36 -21.88
C SER A 230 -18.04 -11.57 -21.77
N GLY A 231 -19.31 -11.41 -22.17
CA GLY A 231 -20.33 -12.46 -22.15
C GLY A 231 -20.87 -12.73 -20.75
N GLU A 232 -22.19 -12.64 -20.55
CA GLU A 232 -22.81 -12.70 -19.21
C GLU A 232 -22.45 -13.98 -18.42
N ASP A 233 -22.51 -15.15 -19.05
CA ASP A 233 -22.22 -16.44 -18.41
C ASP A 233 -20.73 -16.68 -18.17
N GLU A 234 -19.86 -16.11 -19.01
CA GLU A 234 -18.40 -16.24 -18.88
C GLU A 234 -17.86 -15.24 -17.87
N GLU A 235 -18.41 -14.02 -17.85
CA GLU A 235 -18.11 -12.98 -16.88
C GLU A 235 -18.29 -13.48 -15.44
N GLU A 236 -19.45 -14.02 -15.10
CA GLU A 236 -19.73 -14.41 -13.71
C GLU A 236 -18.77 -15.51 -13.24
N LYS A 237 -18.45 -16.47 -14.11
CA LYS A 237 -17.47 -17.54 -13.81
C LYS A 237 -16.07 -17.00 -13.65
N GLU A 238 -15.63 -16.09 -14.52
CA GLU A 238 -14.30 -15.48 -14.43
C GLU A 238 -14.16 -14.61 -13.18
N VAL A 239 -15.17 -13.81 -12.86
CA VAL A 239 -15.18 -12.96 -11.67
C VAL A 239 -15.17 -13.80 -10.41
N GLU A 240 -16.01 -14.85 -10.34
CA GLU A 240 -16.02 -15.78 -9.21
C GLU A 240 -14.67 -16.47 -9.03
N GLU A 241 -14.04 -16.89 -10.12
CA GLU A 241 -12.72 -17.52 -10.06
C GLU A 241 -11.62 -16.54 -9.60
N ILE A 242 -11.64 -15.29 -10.06
CA ILE A 242 -10.70 -14.25 -9.59
C ILE A 242 -10.90 -13.98 -8.10
N VAL A 243 -12.15 -13.79 -7.65
CA VAL A 243 -12.47 -13.54 -6.23
C VAL A 243 -12.02 -14.71 -5.36
N ARG A 244 -12.33 -15.94 -5.79
CA ARG A 244 -11.93 -17.17 -5.08
C ARG A 244 -10.41 -17.34 -5.03
N SER A 245 -9.74 -17.19 -6.17
CA SER A 245 -8.28 -17.32 -6.29
C SER A 245 -7.51 -16.31 -5.43
N CYS A 246 -8.02 -15.08 -5.34
CA CYS A 246 -7.43 -13.97 -4.58
C CYS A 246 -7.94 -13.85 -3.14
N SER A 247 -8.81 -14.75 -2.69
CA SER A 247 -9.37 -14.71 -1.32
C SER A 247 -8.27 -14.84 -0.26
N PHE A 248 -8.50 -14.23 0.90
CA PHE A 248 -7.55 -14.34 2.02
C PHE A 248 -7.27 -15.80 2.37
N GLU A 249 -8.33 -16.61 2.54
CA GLU A 249 -8.23 -18.03 2.89
C GLU A 249 -7.34 -18.79 1.90
N ARG A 250 -7.53 -18.58 0.60
CA ARG A 250 -6.70 -19.25 -0.41
C ARG A 250 -5.27 -18.75 -0.37
N LEU A 251 -5.07 -17.43 -0.45
CA LEU A 251 -3.72 -16.85 -0.52
C LEU A 251 -2.90 -17.20 0.73
N SER A 252 -3.46 -17.10 1.94
CA SER A 252 -2.77 -17.44 3.18
C SER A 252 -2.41 -18.93 3.30
N ASN A 253 -3.08 -19.79 2.51
CA ASN A 253 -2.85 -21.23 2.54
C ASN A 253 -1.86 -21.76 1.49
N LEU A 254 -1.43 -20.93 0.54
CA LEU A 254 -0.43 -21.31 -0.47
C LEU A 254 0.97 -21.42 0.14
N GLU A 255 1.74 -22.42 -0.28
CA GLU A 255 3.09 -22.68 0.24
C GLU A 255 4.03 -21.48 0.09
N VAL A 256 3.99 -20.78 -1.04
CA VAL A 256 4.79 -19.57 -1.28
C VAL A 256 4.51 -18.46 -0.25
N ASN A 257 3.29 -18.41 0.29
CA ASN A 257 2.86 -17.40 1.26
C ASN A 257 3.02 -17.85 2.71
N LYS A 258 3.14 -19.17 2.96
CA LYS A 258 3.47 -19.74 4.27
C LYS A 258 4.97 -19.75 4.55
N SER A 259 5.78 -19.58 3.50
CA SER A 259 7.24 -19.61 3.61
C SER A 259 7.76 -18.64 4.69
N SER A 260 8.73 -19.13 5.46
CA SER A 260 9.55 -18.33 6.38
C SER A 260 10.70 -17.62 5.66
N ASP A 261 10.83 -17.81 4.34
CA ASP A 261 11.79 -17.10 3.50
C ASP A 261 11.52 -15.60 3.57
N ARG A 262 12.63 -14.86 3.66
CA ARG A 262 12.62 -13.40 3.71
C ARG A 262 13.14 -12.89 2.37
N PRO A 263 12.33 -12.13 1.61
CA PRO A 263 12.83 -11.51 0.40
C PRO A 263 13.95 -10.52 0.72
N THR A 264 14.87 -10.32 -0.23
CA THR A 264 16.02 -9.41 -0.04
C THR A 264 15.56 -7.97 0.24
N TRP A 265 14.41 -7.55 -0.28
CA TRP A 265 13.84 -6.23 -0.07
C TRP A 265 12.98 -6.09 1.20
N LEU A 266 12.71 -7.14 1.98
CA LEU A 266 12.00 -6.96 3.23
C LEU A 266 12.46 -7.97 4.29
N PRO A 267 12.92 -7.52 5.48
CA PRO A 267 13.39 -8.42 6.53
C PRO A 267 12.25 -9.13 7.29
N LEU A 268 11.11 -9.39 6.62
CA LEU A 268 9.95 -10.08 7.17
C LEU A 268 9.56 -11.23 6.22
N PRO A 269 9.17 -12.40 6.75
CA PRO A 269 8.76 -13.52 5.92
C PRO A 269 7.43 -13.24 5.20
N TYR A 270 7.18 -13.93 4.09
CA TYR A 270 5.93 -13.78 3.34
C TYR A 270 4.66 -14.04 4.17
N SER A 271 4.75 -14.95 5.14
CA SER A 271 3.67 -15.22 6.10
C SER A 271 3.25 -13.99 6.91
N SER A 272 4.13 -12.99 7.10
CA SER A 272 3.82 -11.75 7.84
C SER A 272 2.78 -10.86 7.15
N TYR A 273 2.50 -11.09 5.86
CA TYR A 273 1.44 -10.37 5.15
C TYR A 273 0.03 -10.88 5.47
N PHE A 274 -0.09 -12.09 6.03
CA PHE A 274 -1.37 -12.76 6.29
C PHE A 274 -1.57 -12.96 7.80
N ARG A 275 -2.53 -12.26 8.40
CA ARG A 275 -2.82 -12.34 9.85
C ARG A 275 -4.23 -12.85 10.14
N GLN A 276 -5.24 -12.02 9.93
CA GLN A 276 -6.66 -12.36 10.14
C GLN A 276 -7.53 -12.11 8.91
N GLY A 277 -7.15 -11.13 8.07
CA GLY A 277 -7.93 -10.77 6.88
C GLY A 277 -9.36 -10.29 7.18
N GLY A 278 -9.67 -9.90 8.42
CA GLY A 278 -11.00 -9.50 8.92
C GLY A 278 -11.27 -7.99 8.90
N MET A 279 -12.50 -7.60 9.27
CA MET A 279 -12.87 -6.22 9.62
C MET A 279 -13.26 -6.19 11.10
N GLY A 280 -13.02 -5.06 11.79
CA GLY A 280 -13.44 -4.89 13.19
C GLY A 280 -12.55 -5.57 14.23
N ASP A 281 -11.40 -6.11 13.81
CA ASP A 281 -10.48 -6.81 14.71
C ASP A 281 -9.84 -5.86 15.73
N HIS A 282 -9.84 -4.55 15.47
CA HIS A 282 -9.43 -3.56 16.45
C HIS A 282 -10.15 -3.67 17.80
N LYS A 283 -11.39 -4.17 17.84
CA LYS A 283 -12.16 -4.36 19.08
C LYS A 283 -11.53 -5.39 20.03
N ASN A 284 -10.65 -6.25 19.53
CA ASN A 284 -9.93 -7.23 20.32
C ASN A 284 -8.67 -6.66 21.00
N TYR A 285 -8.25 -5.44 20.63
CA TYR A 285 -6.98 -4.85 21.06
C TYR A 285 -7.15 -3.46 21.67
N LEU A 286 -8.09 -2.67 21.16
CA LEU A 286 -8.28 -1.29 21.58
C LEU A 286 -9.42 -1.19 22.59
N ASP A 287 -9.17 -0.49 23.68
CA ASP A 287 -10.22 -0.13 24.63
C ASP A 287 -11.12 1.01 24.07
N PRO A 288 -12.26 1.30 24.71
CA PRO A 288 -13.17 2.35 24.24
C PRO A 288 -12.57 3.76 24.17
N GLU A 289 -11.59 4.08 25.02
CA GLU A 289 -10.93 5.40 25.02
C GLU A 289 -9.99 5.54 23.83
N MET A 290 -9.20 4.50 23.53
CA MET A 290 -8.34 4.44 22.35
C MET A 290 -9.16 4.52 21.05
N ILE A 291 -10.28 3.80 20.97
CA ILE A 291 -11.22 3.86 19.85
C ILE A 291 -11.75 5.28 19.68
N LYS A 292 -12.28 5.87 20.75
CA LYS A 292 -12.82 7.24 20.74
C LYS A 292 -11.78 8.26 20.31
N ARG A 293 -10.52 8.09 20.72
CA ARG A 293 -9.42 8.97 20.33
C ARG A 293 -9.17 8.93 18.82
N ILE A 294 -9.08 7.74 18.23
CA ILE A 294 -8.93 7.59 16.77
C ILE A 294 -10.15 8.17 16.05
N ASP A 295 -11.36 7.91 16.54
CA ASP A 295 -12.60 8.40 15.92
C ASP A 295 -12.69 9.93 15.93
N THR A 296 -12.30 10.56 17.05
CA THR A 296 -12.25 12.02 17.17
C THR A 296 -11.30 12.62 16.14
N ILE A 297 -10.08 12.11 16.04
CA ILE A 297 -9.09 12.58 15.07
C ILE A 297 -9.57 12.32 13.63
N THR A 298 -10.19 11.16 13.38
CA THR A 298 -10.74 10.80 12.07
C THR A 298 -11.81 11.80 11.65
N HIS A 299 -12.74 12.11 12.55
CA HIS A 299 -13.77 13.11 12.30
C HIS A 299 -13.15 14.49 12.02
N GLU A 300 -12.21 14.95 12.86
CA GLU A 300 -11.54 16.25 12.69
C GLU A 300 -10.77 16.35 11.36
N LYS A 301 -9.99 15.33 11.02
CA LYS A 301 -9.13 15.32 9.83
C LYS A 301 -9.91 15.15 8.54
N LEU A 302 -10.97 14.34 8.53
CA LEU A 302 -11.79 14.10 7.35
C LEU A 302 -12.94 15.10 7.21
N HIS A 303 -13.15 15.96 8.22
CA HIS A 303 -14.22 16.96 8.20
C HIS A 303 -14.17 17.81 6.92
N GLY A 304 -15.31 17.93 6.25
CA GLY A 304 -15.45 18.72 5.02
C GLY A 304 -14.90 18.07 3.75
N SER A 305 -14.25 16.91 3.83
CA SER A 305 -13.72 16.21 2.65
C SER A 305 -14.79 15.41 1.86
N GLY A 306 -15.94 15.15 2.47
CA GLY A 306 -16.97 14.25 1.94
C GLY A 306 -16.61 12.75 2.09
N LEU A 307 -15.42 12.43 2.59
CA LEU A 307 -15.00 11.06 2.88
C LEU A 307 -15.47 10.64 4.27
N VAL A 308 -16.41 9.69 4.31
CA VAL A 308 -16.94 9.11 5.56
C VAL A 308 -16.62 7.63 5.58
N PHE A 309 -15.61 7.23 6.34
CA PHE A 309 -15.29 5.81 6.54
C PHE A 309 -14.62 5.58 7.89
N GLY A 310 -14.96 4.46 8.52
CA GLY A 310 -14.31 4.00 9.74
C GLY A 310 -14.67 4.77 11.01
N ILE A 311 -15.76 5.55 11.01
CA ILE A 311 -16.43 6.10 12.19
C ILE A 311 -17.60 5.17 12.55
#